data_AF-A0A329R610-F1
#
_entry.id   AF-A0A329R610-F1
#
_cell.length_a   1.000
_cell.length_b   1.000
_cell.length_c   1.000
_cell.angle_alpha   90.00
_cell.angle_beta   90.00
_cell.angle_gamma   90.00
#
_symmetry.space_group_name_H-M   'P 1'
#
loop_
_entity.id
_entity.type
_entity.pdbx_description
1 polymer ?
#
loop_
_entity_poly.entity_id
_entity_poly.type
_entity_poly.pdbx_seq_one_letter_code
_entity_poly.pdbx_strand_id
1 'polypeptide(L)'
;DIIEAGQEGGWDIQMVSQPPRSPDMDVLDLGFFNSLQSLQHKTPTFDTDGLFAAVEASFAKAGSRTLDKCFLTLQKVLGTAIACKGGNNYSLPRVRKCHIRNGISPIALPVDDSVVAEGYRHLRQLQLTA
;
A
#
# COMPACT_ATOMS: atom_id res chain seq x y z
N ASP A 1 -9.69 -2.98 25.90
CA ASP A 1 -9.98 -3.61 24.59
C ASP A 1 -9.18 -2.87 23.49
N ILE A 2 -8.78 -3.49 22.38
CA ILE A 2 -8.05 -2.78 21.29
C ILE A 2 -8.94 -1.69 20.67
N ILE A 3 -10.25 -1.95 20.56
CA ILE A 3 -11.20 -0.96 20.03
C ILE A 3 -11.31 0.24 20.98
N GLU A 4 -11.42 -0.02 22.28
CA GLU A 4 -11.45 0.99 23.33
C GLU A 4 -10.17 1.85 23.35
N ALA A 5 -9.00 1.23 23.21
CA ALA A 5 -7.73 1.95 23.09
C ALA A 5 -7.66 2.82 21.82
N GLY A 6 -8.26 2.37 20.72
CA GLY A 6 -8.35 3.14 19.47
C GLY A 6 -9.27 4.36 19.54
N GLN A 7 -10.08 4.47 20.59
CA GLN A 7 -11.03 5.57 20.85
C GLN A 7 -10.57 6.50 21.98
N GLU A 8 -9.52 6.12 22.70
CA GLU A 8 -8.97 6.92 23.78
C GLU A 8 -8.51 8.29 23.25
N GLY A 9 -8.67 9.37 24.04
CA GLY A 9 -8.18 10.70 23.65
C GLY A 9 -8.91 11.36 22.47
N GLY A 10 -10.07 10.83 22.03
CA GLY A 10 -10.86 11.39 20.94
C GLY A 10 -10.45 10.92 19.55
N TRP A 11 -9.62 9.88 19.46
CA TRP A 11 -9.29 9.23 18.21
C TRP A 11 -10.46 8.36 17.71
N ASP A 12 -10.54 8.15 16.39
CA ASP A 12 -11.48 7.21 15.75
C ASP A 12 -10.68 6.23 14.87
N ILE A 13 -9.88 5.38 15.51
CA ILE A 13 -9.02 4.42 14.81
C ILE A 13 -9.84 3.20 14.42
N GLN A 14 -10.02 3.01 13.12
CA GLN A 14 -10.67 1.83 12.57
C GLN A 14 -9.64 0.79 12.14
N MET A 15 -9.70 -0.39 12.74
CA MET A 15 -8.87 -1.52 12.35
C MET A 15 -9.47 -2.18 11.11
N VAL A 16 -8.64 -2.37 10.08
CA VAL A 16 -9.01 -3.08 8.85
C VAL A 16 -8.19 -4.37 8.73
N SER A 17 -8.81 -5.43 8.22
CA SER A 17 -8.12 -6.70 8.02
C SER A 17 -7.20 -6.65 6.80
N GLN A 18 -5.96 -7.09 6.98
CA GLN A 18 -5.05 -7.40 5.88
C GLN A 18 -5.05 -8.91 5.63
N PRO A 19 -5.11 -9.38 4.36
CA PRO A 19 -5.00 -10.79 4.06
C PRO A 19 -3.64 -11.38 4.50
N PRO A 20 -3.62 -12.62 5.01
CA PRO A 20 -2.38 -13.25 5.43
C PRO A 20 -1.44 -13.47 4.24
N ARG A 21 -0.13 -13.24 4.46
CA ARG A 21 0.94 -13.40 3.44
C ARG A 21 0.79 -12.49 2.21
N SER A 22 0.19 -11.32 2.38
CA SER A 22 0.02 -10.31 1.32
C SER A 22 0.77 -9.01 1.64
N PRO A 23 2.12 -9.02 1.63
CA PRO A 23 2.92 -7.81 1.88
C PRO A 23 2.70 -6.74 0.79
N ASP A 24 2.26 -7.14 -0.39
CA ASP A 24 1.87 -6.25 -1.48
C ASP A 24 0.55 -5.50 -1.21
N MET A 25 -0.20 -5.89 -0.17
CA MET A 25 -1.38 -5.18 0.32
C MET A 25 -1.10 -4.27 1.52
N ASP A 26 0.17 -4.17 1.96
CA ASP A 26 0.62 -3.16 2.93
C ASP A 26 1.33 -2.04 2.19
N VAL A 27 0.90 -0.79 2.38
CA VAL A 27 1.51 0.38 1.73
C VAL A 27 2.99 0.56 2.11
N LEU A 28 3.37 0.17 3.33
CA LEU A 28 4.71 0.31 3.86
C LEU A 28 5.65 -0.69 3.18
N ASP A 29 5.29 -1.98 3.18
CA ASP A 29 6.06 -3.05 2.55
C ASP A 29 6.06 -2.94 1.02
N LEU A 30 4.92 -2.62 0.42
CA LEU A 30 4.75 -2.54 -1.03
C LEU A 30 5.74 -1.56 -1.67
N GLY A 31 6.04 -0.43 -1.02
CA GLY A 31 6.90 0.56 -1.65
C GLY A 31 7.55 1.60 -0.75
N PHE A 32 7.01 1.91 0.43
CA PHE A 32 7.59 2.98 1.24
C PHE A 32 8.93 2.56 1.86
N PHE A 33 9.01 1.38 2.46
CA PHE A 33 10.27 0.84 2.98
C PHE A 33 11.31 0.61 1.87
N ASN A 34 10.89 0.09 0.72
CA ASN A 34 11.76 -0.02 -0.46
C ASN A 34 12.33 1.35 -0.89
N SER A 35 11.52 2.41 -0.84
CA SER A 35 11.95 3.77 -1.15
C SER A 35 12.96 4.30 -0.13
N LEU A 36 12.70 4.10 1.17
CA LEU A 36 13.63 4.49 2.24
C LEU A 36 14.95 3.74 2.13
N GLN A 37 14.88 2.42 1.95
CA GLN A 37 16.05 1.57 1.80
C GLN A 37 16.88 1.98 0.58
N SER A 38 16.25 2.34 -0.55
CA SER A 38 16.97 2.84 -1.73
C SER A 38 17.74 4.15 -1.49
N LEU A 39 17.30 4.97 -0.55
CA LEU A 39 17.98 6.20 -0.14
C LEU A 39 19.09 5.89 0.87
N GLN A 40 18.79 5.05 1.86
CA GLN A 40 19.72 4.65 2.91
C GLN A 40 20.94 3.92 2.33
N HIS A 41 20.76 3.04 1.34
CA HIS A 41 21.87 2.33 0.66
C HIS A 41 22.88 3.25 -0.05
N LYS A 42 22.54 4.53 -0.26
CA LYS A 42 23.46 5.52 -0.83
C LYS A 42 24.39 6.13 0.22
N THR A 43 24.19 5.81 1.49
CA THR A 43 24.96 6.32 2.62
C THR A 43 25.71 5.15 3.26
N PRO A 44 27.05 5.14 3.22
CA PRO A 44 27.85 4.15 3.94
C PRO A 44 27.59 4.25 5.44
N THR A 45 27.42 3.10 6.09
CA THR A 45 27.19 3.00 7.54
C THR A 45 28.09 1.89 8.08
N PHE A 46 28.67 2.09 9.26
CA PHE A 46 29.69 1.20 9.83
C PHE A 46 29.31 0.63 11.20
N ASP A 47 28.21 1.12 11.76
CA ASP A 47 27.66 0.74 13.05
C ASP A 47 26.14 0.98 13.06
N THR A 48 25.50 0.62 14.17
CA THR A 48 24.06 0.78 14.37
C THR A 48 23.64 2.25 14.39
N ASP A 49 24.44 3.12 15.01
CA ASP A 49 24.10 4.54 15.15
C ASP A 49 24.14 5.26 13.80
N GLY A 50 25.13 4.94 12.97
CA GLY A 50 25.20 5.39 11.58
C GLY A 50 24.05 4.87 10.74
N LEU A 51 23.60 3.64 10.97
CA LEU A 51 22.40 3.10 10.30
C LEU A 51 21.14 3.88 10.69
N PHE A 52 20.92 4.14 11.98
CA PHE A 52 19.79 4.94 12.44
C PHE A 52 19.80 6.34 11.81
N ALA A 53 20.93 7.04 11.87
CA ALA A 53 21.08 8.36 11.27
C ALA A 53 20.81 8.36 9.75
N ALA A 54 21.25 7.31 9.03
CA ALA A 54 21.01 7.19 7.60
C ALA A 54 19.53 6.92 7.27
N VAL A 55 18.83 6.14 8.09
CA VAL A 55 17.38 5.90 7.96
C VAL A 55 16.59 7.18 8.25
N GLU A 56 16.91 7.91 9.32
CA GLU A 56 16.27 9.19 9.66
C GLU A 56 16.46 10.22 8.55
N ALA A 57 17.69 10.35 8.02
CA ALA A 57 17.97 11.23 6.90
C ALA A 57 17.23 10.81 5.62
N SER A 58 17.06 9.51 5.40
CA SER A 58 16.29 8.97 4.27
C SER A 58 14.80 9.25 4.43
N PHE A 59 14.27 9.15 5.64
CA PHE A 59 12.88 9.50 5.96
C PHE A 59 12.62 10.98 5.77
N ALA A 60 13.50 11.86 6.27
CA ALA A 60 13.40 13.30 6.04
C ALA A 60 13.45 13.68 4.54
N LYS A 61 14.19 12.91 3.72
CA LYS A 61 14.23 13.07 2.26
C LYS A 61 12.99 12.48 1.57
N ALA A 62 12.37 11.46 2.15
CA ALA A 62 11.16 10.85 1.62
C ALA A 62 9.97 11.80 1.84
N GLY A 63 9.69 12.63 0.84
CA GLY A 63 8.55 13.53 0.89
C GLY A 63 7.21 12.79 0.84
N SER A 64 6.14 13.46 1.26
CA SER A 64 4.74 12.98 1.20
C SER A 64 4.36 12.42 -0.18
N ARG A 65 4.91 12.97 -1.25
CA ARG A 65 4.73 12.51 -2.63
C ARG A 65 5.16 11.05 -2.85
N THR A 66 6.15 10.54 -2.11
CA THR A 66 6.55 9.13 -2.20
C THR A 66 5.44 8.25 -1.64
N LEU A 67 4.89 8.63 -0.48
CA LEU A 67 3.80 7.92 0.16
C LEU A 67 2.53 7.95 -0.70
N ASP A 68 2.18 9.10 -1.29
CA ASP A 68 1.07 9.20 -2.25
C ASP A 68 1.18 8.18 -3.38
N LYS A 69 2.38 8.04 -3.97
CA LYS A 69 2.62 7.07 -5.04
C LYS A 69 2.47 5.63 -4.55
N CYS A 70 2.89 5.33 -3.32
CA CYS A 70 2.68 4.03 -2.70
C CYS A 70 1.19 3.74 -2.56
N PHE A 71 0.38 4.69 -2.07
CA PHE A 71 -1.08 4.54 -1.98
C PHE A 71 -1.74 4.34 -3.34
N LEU A 72 -1.38 5.12 -4.35
CA LEU A 72 -1.89 4.93 -5.72
C LEU A 72 -1.52 3.55 -6.28
N THR A 73 -0.32 3.05 -5.95
CA THR A 73 0.12 1.72 -6.38
C THR A 73 -0.66 0.64 -5.64
N LEU A 74 -0.87 0.77 -4.33
CA LEU A 74 -1.70 -0.13 -3.53
C LEU A 74 -3.11 -0.26 -4.12
N GLN A 75 -3.75 0.85 -4.48
CA GLN A 75 -5.08 0.82 -5.10
C GLN A 75 -5.12 0.03 -6.41
N LYS A 76 -4.05 0.11 -7.23
CA LYS A 76 -3.94 -0.72 -8.44
C LYS A 76 -3.69 -2.19 -8.10
N VAL A 77 -2.84 -2.49 -7.11
CA VAL A 77 -2.61 -3.86 -6.63
C VAL A 77 -3.93 -4.49 -6.17
N LEU A 78 -4.73 -3.78 -5.37
CA LEU A 78 -6.04 -4.26 -4.91
C LEU A 78 -6.97 -4.58 -6.09
N GLY A 79 -7.03 -3.70 -7.10
CA GLY A 79 -7.80 -3.96 -8.33
C GLY A 79 -7.29 -5.18 -9.10
N THR A 80 -5.97 -5.36 -9.19
CA THR A 80 -5.37 -6.53 -9.83
C THR A 80 -5.62 -7.83 -9.05
N ALA A 81 -5.57 -7.79 -7.72
CA ALA A 81 -5.92 -8.92 -6.88
C ALA A 81 -7.37 -9.37 -7.07
N ILE A 82 -8.31 -8.41 -7.20
CA ILE A 82 -9.71 -8.70 -7.53
C ILE A 82 -9.81 -9.38 -8.91
N ALA A 83 -9.14 -8.84 -9.93
CA ALA A 83 -9.11 -9.42 -11.27
C ALA A 83 -8.49 -10.84 -11.28
N CYS A 84 -7.53 -11.10 -10.40
CA CYS A 84 -6.92 -12.41 -10.18
C CYS A 84 -7.69 -13.29 -9.18
N LYS A 85 -8.93 -12.93 -8.82
CA LYS A 85 -9.80 -13.71 -7.92
C LYS A 85 -9.16 -13.99 -6.55
N GLY A 86 -8.38 -13.04 -6.04
CA GLY A 86 -7.66 -13.15 -4.76
C GLY A 86 -6.31 -13.87 -4.85
N GLY A 87 -5.91 -14.36 -6.02
CA GLY A 87 -4.56 -14.89 -6.24
C GLY A 87 -3.50 -13.78 -6.31
N ASN A 88 -2.23 -14.14 -6.08
CA ASN A 88 -1.07 -13.24 -6.11
C ASN A 88 -0.23 -13.37 -7.39
N ASN A 89 -0.72 -14.13 -8.39
CA ASN A 89 0.00 -14.38 -9.64
C ASN A 89 -0.22 -13.22 -10.62
N TYR A 90 0.26 -12.05 -10.26
CA TYR A 90 0.23 -10.85 -11.11
C TYR A 90 1.55 -10.10 -11.05
N SER A 91 1.86 -9.42 -12.16
CA SER A 91 2.94 -8.44 -12.19
C SER A 91 2.50 -7.17 -11.45
N LEU A 92 3.40 -6.55 -10.69
CA LEU A 92 3.11 -5.30 -10.01
C LEU A 92 2.64 -4.23 -11.01
N PRO A 93 1.43 -3.67 -10.82
CA PRO A 93 0.86 -2.73 -11.77
C PRO A 93 1.61 -1.40 -11.72
N ARG A 94 1.99 -0.88 -12.90
CA ARG A 94 2.68 0.41 -13.00
C ARG A 94 1.69 1.57 -12.99
N VAL A 95 1.74 2.42 -11.98
CA VAL A 95 1.01 3.69 -11.97
C VAL A 95 1.72 4.69 -12.90
N ARG A 96 1.10 5.02 -14.03
CA ARG A 96 1.59 6.08 -14.92
C ARG A 96 1.44 7.45 -14.25
N LYS A 97 2.39 8.35 -14.51
CA LYS A 97 2.42 9.74 -13.99
C LYS A 97 1.17 10.57 -14.33
N CYS A 98 0.37 10.14 -15.31
CA CYS A 98 -0.82 10.87 -15.78
C CYS A 98 -1.90 11.07 -14.71
N HIS A 99 -1.91 10.27 -13.64
CA HIS A 99 -2.86 10.43 -12.55
C HIS A 99 -2.52 11.64 -11.66
N ILE A 100 -1.26 12.11 -11.66
CA ILE A 100 -0.83 13.26 -10.86
C ILE A 100 -0.99 14.52 -11.72
N ARG A 101 -1.99 15.36 -11.41
CA ARG A 101 -2.22 16.64 -12.09
C ARG A 101 -1.74 17.79 -11.22
N ASN A 102 -0.90 18.67 -11.76
CA ASN A 102 -0.33 19.83 -11.04
C ASN A 102 0.35 19.45 -9.71
N GLY A 103 0.93 18.25 -9.63
CA GLY A 103 1.55 17.75 -8.41
C GLY A 103 0.56 17.24 -7.35
N ILE A 104 -0.75 17.23 -7.62
CA ILE A 104 -1.78 16.71 -6.73
C ILE A 104 -2.10 15.27 -7.14
N SER A 105 -2.02 14.37 -6.16
CA SER A 105 -2.38 12.96 -6.31
C SER A 105 -3.88 12.79 -6.10
N PRO A 106 -4.58 11.98 -6.91
CA PRO A 106 -6.00 11.71 -6.68
C PRO A 106 -6.15 10.86 -5.43
N ILE A 107 -7.26 11.03 -4.72
CA ILE A 107 -7.56 10.24 -3.52
C ILE A 107 -7.83 8.77 -3.91
N ALA A 108 -8.51 8.56 -5.04
CA ALA A 108 -8.85 7.24 -5.53
C ALA A 108 -8.60 7.11 -7.04
N LEU A 109 -8.16 5.93 -7.46
CA LEU A 109 -8.06 5.53 -8.85
C LEU A 109 -9.31 4.74 -9.26
N PRO A 110 -9.81 4.95 -10.50
CA PRO A 110 -10.90 4.13 -10.99
C PRO A 110 -10.44 2.67 -11.14
N VAL A 111 -11.35 1.78 -10.75
CA VAL A 111 -11.31 0.34 -11.02
C VAL A 111 -12.34 0.07 -12.10
N ASP A 112 -12.03 -0.86 -13.00
CA ASP A 112 -12.94 -1.22 -14.09
C ASP A 112 -14.20 -1.91 -13.53
N ASP A 113 -15.39 -1.48 -13.97
CA ASP A 113 -16.67 -2.02 -13.49
C ASP A 113 -16.80 -3.52 -13.74
N SER A 114 -16.19 -4.04 -14.83
CA SER A 114 -16.18 -5.47 -15.11
C SER A 114 -15.41 -6.26 -14.05
N VAL A 115 -14.27 -5.74 -13.60
CA VAL A 115 -13.44 -6.35 -12.54
C VAL A 115 -14.23 -6.41 -11.24
N VAL A 116 -14.93 -5.32 -10.90
CA VAL A 116 -15.77 -5.27 -9.68
C VAL A 116 -16.92 -6.28 -9.78
N ALA A 117 -17.64 -6.28 -10.90
CA ALA A 117 -18.76 -7.20 -11.12
C ALA A 117 -18.33 -8.68 -11.09
N GLU A 118 -17.19 -9.00 -11.69
CA GLU A 118 -16.58 -10.33 -11.67
C GLU A 118 -16.13 -10.74 -10.27
N GLY A 119 -15.50 -9.84 -9.52
CA GLY A 119 -15.11 -10.08 -8.13
C GLY A 119 -16.30 -10.45 -7.26
N TYR A 120 -17.38 -9.67 -7.31
CA TYR A 120 -18.61 -9.99 -6.58
C TYR A 120 -19.26 -11.30 -7.03
N ARG A 121 -19.22 -11.62 -8.34
CA ARG A 121 -19.72 -12.90 -8.85
C ARG A 121 -18.93 -14.06 -8.26
N HIS A 122 -17.61 -13.94 -8.19
CA HIS A 122 -16.75 -14.96 -7.63
C HIS A 122 -16.97 -15.15 -6.12
N LEU A 123 -17.08 -14.07 -5.35
CA LEU A 123 -17.39 -14.15 -3.92
C LEU A 123 -18.70 -14.86 -3.63
N ARG A 124 -19.76 -14.57 -4.41
CA ARG A 124 -21.06 -15.27 -4.28
C ARG A 124 -20.95 -16.75 -4.59
N GLN A 125 -20.13 -17.14 -5.58
CA GLN A 125 -19.91 -18.55 -5.90
C GLN A 125 -19.21 -19.27 -4.74
N LEU A 126 -18.17 -18.67 -4.16
CA LEU A 126 -17.45 -19.25 -3.02
C LEU A 126 -18.36 -19.46 -1.81
N GLN A 127 -19.26 -18.52 -1.53
CA GLN A 127 -20.24 -18.63 -0.43
C GLN A 127 -21.28 -19.74 -0.64
N LEU A 128 -21.57 -20.12 -1.88
CA LEU A 128 -22.49 -21.22 -2.18
C LEU A 128 -21.79 -22.59 -2.11
N THR A 129 -20.46 -22.62 -2.19
CA THR A 129 -19.66 -23.85 -2.19
C THR A 129 -18.93 -24.14 -0.89
N ALA A 130 -18.99 -23.21 0.09
CA ALA A 130 -18.41 -23.32 1.42
C ALA A 130 -19.48 -23.74 2.43
#